data_AF-A0A372FAC9-F1
#
_entry.id   AF-A0A372FAC9-F1
#
_cell.length_a   1.000
_cell.length_b   1.000
_cell.length_c   1.000
_cell.angle_alpha   90.00
_cell.angle_beta   90.00
_cell.angle_gamma   90.00
#
_symmetry.space_group_name_H-M   'P 1'
#
loop_
_entity.id
_entity.type
_entity.pdbx_description
1 polymer ?
#
loop_
_entity_poly.entity_id
_entity_poly.type
_entity_poly.pdbx_seq_one_letter_code
_entity_poly.pdbx_strand_id
1 'polypeptide(L)'
;MRYVELQSCADTQKRKMETINLWSLFNPLESFLEKSILSSKYWKIRVLLFSCLVSFTWLFALNRGYIYENFRSFYADVILHNPQPFFFWNSIIEQGDAPLKFHQFESGSHEANRIFRLTIPLIAHYFHLNSLGLYLLQVVLGVGFLYLLVNILARILVDKLLTFYLFFAFVNVYVGSCFFFNCFGHGDGYTFFFMLCALVVRRPLVMTLFCQLAFWCDERSVVMAVALWLFHHFYYQLSRKGSMKVLWLVIGNVLLYLVVRVYLSKTYHLVSEDVENFSFDRYLYFIKFTSLWYGKRSSVSLEGFALVIMVVFIILYRDRQYLRLLLLALGSWLPIVAISFLVGDTVRTLSFTFVFWLIALIIIKERINPVQLKALVLIISFVNLLIPVSFP
;
A
#
# COMPACT_ATOMS: atom_id res chain seq x y z
N MET A 1 -67.13 -24.67 -15.83
CA MET A 1 -65.99 -25.56 -16.19
C MET A 1 -64.90 -24.90 -17.05
N ARG A 2 -64.88 -23.57 -17.29
CA ARG A 2 -63.81 -22.90 -18.08
C ARG A 2 -62.84 -22.01 -17.28
N TYR A 3 -62.97 -21.96 -15.95
CA TYR A 3 -62.11 -21.14 -15.08
C TYR A 3 -61.01 -21.93 -14.36
N VAL A 4 -61.03 -23.27 -14.42
CA VAL A 4 -60.04 -24.12 -13.74
C VAL A 4 -58.83 -24.43 -14.63
N GLU A 5 -58.97 -24.36 -15.96
CA GLU A 5 -57.86 -24.66 -16.89
C GLU A 5 -56.86 -23.51 -17.09
N LEU A 6 -57.24 -22.26 -16.81
CA LEU A 6 -56.34 -21.11 -16.94
C LEU A 6 -55.39 -20.93 -15.74
N GLN A 7 -55.73 -21.51 -14.58
CA GLN A 7 -54.86 -21.51 -13.39
C GLN A 7 -53.76 -22.58 -13.49
N SER A 8 -54.06 -23.71 -14.13
CA SER A 8 -53.09 -24.79 -14.41
C SER A 8 -51.96 -24.35 -15.36
N CYS A 9 -52.27 -23.49 -16.33
CA CYS A 9 -51.26 -23.00 -17.29
C CYS A 9 -50.37 -21.89 -16.70
N ALA A 10 -50.88 -21.08 -15.77
CA ALA A 10 -50.11 -20.03 -15.08
C ALA A 10 -49.14 -20.58 -14.01
N ASP A 11 -49.51 -21.68 -13.33
CA ASP A 11 -48.63 -22.30 -12.33
C ASP A 11 -47.49 -23.13 -12.95
N THR A 12 -47.64 -23.56 -14.21
CA THR A 12 -46.59 -24.33 -14.91
C THR A 12 -45.53 -23.42 -15.57
N GLN A 13 -45.84 -22.13 -15.80
CA GLN A 13 -44.86 -21.11 -16.23
C GLN A 13 -44.15 -20.42 -15.06
N LYS A 14 -44.60 -20.67 -13.82
CA LYS A 14 -43.82 -20.46 -12.59
C LYS A 14 -42.84 -21.60 -12.32
N ARG A 15 -42.43 -22.32 -13.38
CA ARG A 15 -41.14 -23.01 -13.43
C ARG A 15 -40.07 -21.98 -13.11
N LYS A 16 -39.68 -21.96 -11.83
CA LYS A 16 -38.30 -21.89 -11.38
C LYS A 16 -37.36 -21.44 -12.51
N MET A 17 -37.30 -20.13 -12.74
CA MET A 17 -35.97 -19.55 -12.85
C MET A 17 -35.38 -19.77 -11.47
N GLU A 18 -34.81 -20.96 -11.26
CA GLU A 18 -33.76 -21.14 -10.29
C GLU A 18 -32.73 -20.10 -10.71
N THR A 19 -32.83 -18.91 -10.12
CA THR A 19 -31.81 -17.90 -10.21
C THR A 19 -30.56 -18.62 -9.80
N ILE A 20 -29.71 -18.91 -10.81
CA ILE A 20 -28.44 -19.58 -10.59
C ILE A 20 -27.80 -18.81 -9.46
N ASN A 21 -27.72 -19.45 -8.31
CA ASN A 21 -27.19 -18.81 -7.13
C ASN A 21 -25.71 -18.69 -7.42
N LEU A 22 -25.26 -17.53 -7.92
CA LEU A 22 -23.87 -17.30 -8.34
C LEU A 22 -22.90 -17.64 -7.21
N TRP A 23 -23.35 -17.58 -5.95
CA TRP A 23 -22.60 -18.02 -4.78
C TRP A 23 -22.26 -19.50 -4.80
N SER A 24 -23.11 -20.35 -5.38
CA SER A 24 -22.87 -21.80 -5.48
C SER A 24 -21.65 -22.16 -6.32
N LEU A 25 -21.23 -21.29 -7.25
CA LEU A 25 -20.02 -21.46 -8.05
C LEU A 25 -18.74 -21.38 -7.20
N PHE A 26 -18.79 -20.65 -6.07
CA PHE A 26 -17.66 -20.49 -5.17
C PHE A 26 -17.60 -21.57 -4.09
N ASN A 27 -18.68 -22.33 -3.85
CA ASN A 27 -18.74 -23.35 -2.79
C ASN A 27 -17.60 -24.38 -2.83
N PRO A 28 -17.19 -24.92 -4.00
CA PRO A 28 -16.08 -25.88 -4.04
C PRO A 28 -14.76 -25.24 -3.60
N LEU A 29 -14.49 -24.00 -4.04
CA LEU A 29 -13.29 -23.26 -3.68
C LEU A 29 -13.30 -22.91 -2.19
N GLU A 30 -14.41 -22.38 -1.67
CA GLU A 30 -14.55 -22.05 -0.24
C GLU A 30 -14.36 -23.28 0.63
N SER A 31 -14.98 -24.41 0.28
CA SER A 31 -14.81 -25.70 0.96
C SER A 31 -13.35 -26.17 0.97
N PHE A 32 -12.63 -26.03 -0.16
CA PHE A 32 -11.21 -26.33 -0.22
C PHE A 32 -10.38 -25.41 0.69
N LEU A 33 -10.60 -24.09 0.61
CA LEU A 33 -9.88 -23.10 1.42
C LEU A 33 -10.12 -23.35 2.92
N GLU A 34 -11.36 -23.60 3.31
CA GLU A 34 -11.72 -23.88 4.70
C GLU A 34 -11.03 -25.13 5.23
N LYS A 35 -11.11 -26.24 4.48
CA LYS A 35 -10.55 -27.53 4.91
C LYS A 35 -9.02 -27.52 4.91
N SER A 36 -8.39 -27.00 3.85
CA SER A 36 -6.95 -27.13 3.63
C SER A 36 -6.14 -26.01 4.29
N ILE A 37 -6.66 -24.78 4.26
CA ILE A 37 -5.91 -23.58 4.67
C ILE A 37 -6.42 -23.05 6.02
N LEU A 38 -7.73 -22.79 6.14
CA LEU A 38 -8.29 -21.99 7.24
C LEU A 38 -8.59 -22.79 8.53
N SER A 39 -8.73 -24.12 8.44
CA SER A 39 -8.96 -25.03 9.57
C SER A 39 -7.79 -25.09 10.56
N SER A 40 -6.56 -24.82 10.09
CA SER A 40 -5.34 -24.95 10.89
C SER A 40 -5.22 -23.89 12.00
N LYS A 41 -4.58 -24.25 13.12
CA LYS A 41 -4.12 -23.29 14.14
C LYS A 41 -3.19 -22.22 13.55
N TYR A 42 -2.41 -22.58 12.54
CA TYR A 42 -1.45 -21.71 11.84
C TYR A 42 -2.03 -21.14 10.54
N TRP A 43 -3.35 -21.00 10.43
CA TRP A 43 -4.02 -20.57 9.20
C TRP A 43 -3.45 -19.26 8.63
N LYS A 44 -3.09 -18.28 9.46
CA LYS A 44 -2.51 -17.00 8.99
C LYS A 44 -1.21 -17.19 8.20
N ILE A 45 -0.35 -18.10 8.66
CA ILE A 45 0.90 -18.45 7.97
C ILE A 45 0.58 -19.18 6.68
N ARG A 46 -0.39 -20.11 6.70
CA ARG A 46 -0.82 -20.82 5.48
C ARG A 46 -1.41 -19.88 4.45
N VAL A 47 -2.23 -18.91 4.87
CA VAL A 47 -2.77 -17.85 4.01
C VAL A 47 -1.63 -17.05 3.41
N LEU A 48 -0.67 -16.59 4.22
CA LEU A 48 0.50 -15.86 3.74
C LEU A 48 1.25 -16.66 2.66
N LEU A 49 1.66 -17.89 2.97
CA LEU A 49 2.44 -18.72 2.05
C LEU A 49 1.66 -19.06 0.77
N PHE A 50 0.39 -19.44 0.90
CA PHE A 50 -0.45 -19.77 -0.24
C PHE A 50 -0.66 -18.55 -1.15
N SER A 51 -1.03 -17.41 -0.57
CA SER A 51 -1.25 -16.18 -1.34
C SER A 51 0.03 -15.73 -2.03
N CYS A 52 1.18 -15.75 -1.35
CA CYS A 52 2.47 -15.40 -1.96
C CYS A 52 2.83 -16.38 -3.09
N LEU A 53 2.71 -17.69 -2.86
CA LEU A 53 3.03 -18.70 -3.86
C LEU A 53 2.18 -18.54 -5.12
N VAL A 54 0.86 -18.39 -4.97
CA VAL A 54 -0.06 -18.23 -6.10
C VAL A 54 0.19 -16.89 -6.80
N SER A 55 0.26 -15.79 -6.07
CA SER A 55 0.49 -14.46 -6.64
C SER A 55 1.82 -14.35 -7.37
N PHE A 56 2.90 -14.87 -6.81
CA PHE A 56 4.19 -14.87 -7.50
C PHE A 56 4.17 -15.82 -8.69
N THR A 57 3.66 -17.04 -8.56
CA THR A 57 3.55 -17.94 -9.72
C THR A 57 2.77 -17.27 -10.87
N TRP A 58 1.69 -16.56 -10.54
CA TRP A 58 0.89 -15.80 -11.49
C TRP A 58 1.67 -14.64 -12.12
N LEU A 59 2.38 -13.86 -11.30
CA LEU A 59 3.25 -12.77 -11.75
C LEU A 59 4.35 -13.30 -12.69
N PHE A 60 5.03 -14.38 -12.30
CA PHE A 60 6.05 -15.06 -13.12
C PHE A 60 5.47 -15.65 -14.40
N ALA A 61 4.23 -16.15 -14.38
CA ALA A 61 3.61 -16.72 -15.57
C ALA A 61 3.24 -15.63 -16.59
N LEU A 62 2.68 -14.51 -16.15
CA LEU A 62 2.08 -13.49 -17.02
C LEU A 62 3.00 -12.30 -17.31
N ASN A 63 3.97 -11.99 -16.42
CA ASN A 63 4.90 -10.88 -16.56
C ASN A 63 6.36 -11.35 -16.72
N ARG A 64 6.57 -12.43 -17.48
CA ARG A 64 7.90 -13.05 -17.70
C ARG A 64 8.96 -12.06 -18.14
N GLY A 65 8.65 -11.21 -19.14
CA GLY A 65 9.60 -10.25 -19.70
C GLY A 65 10.07 -9.24 -18.67
N TYR A 66 9.13 -8.63 -17.94
CA TYR A 66 9.44 -7.65 -16.90
C TYR A 66 10.29 -8.25 -15.77
N ILE A 67 9.91 -9.44 -15.28
CA ILE A 67 10.66 -10.15 -14.25
C ILE A 67 12.06 -10.48 -14.75
N TYR A 68 12.18 -11.01 -15.97
CA TYR A 68 13.47 -11.35 -16.55
C TYR A 68 14.39 -10.12 -16.64
N GLU A 69 13.89 -8.99 -17.16
CA GLU A 69 14.69 -7.76 -17.27
C GLU A 69 15.06 -7.17 -15.90
N ASN A 70 14.15 -7.23 -14.92
CA ASN A 70 14.45 -6.80 -13.55
C ASN A 70 15.55 -7.65 -12.90
N PHE A 71 15.42 -8.99 -12.97
CA PHE A 71 16.42 -9.89 -12.40
C PHE A 71 17.74 -9.81 -13.15
N ARG A 72 17.71 -9.66 -14.47
CA ARG A 72 18.91 -9.48 -15.30
C ARG A 72 19.65 -8.20 -14.91
N SER A 73 18.92 -7.09 -14.81
CA SER A 73 19.50 -5.80 -14.41
C SER A 73 20.01 -5.85 -12.97
N PHE A 74 19.28 -6.49 -12.05
CA PHE A 74 19.74 -6.70 -10.68
C PHE A 74 21.01 -7.55 -10.62
N TYR A 75 21.06 -8.64 -11.39
CA TYR A 75 22.26 -9.48 -11.47
C TYR A 75 23.45 -8.70 -12.02
N ALA A 76 23.25 -7.89 -13.05
CA ALA A 76 24.29 -7.03 -13.61
C ALA A 76 24.80 -6.01 -12.57
N ASP A 77 23.91 -5.32 -11.87
CA ASP A 77 24.26 -4.28 -10.88
C ASP A 77 24.92 -4.88 -9.63
N VAL A 78 24.28 -5.91 -9.04
CA VAL A 78 24.64 -6.41 -7.70
C VAL A 78 25.69 -7.51 -7.74
N ILE A 79 25.66 -8.38 -8.75
CA ILE A 79 26.56 -9.55 -8.82
C ILE A 79 27.75 -9.28 -9.74
N LEU A 80 27.51 -8.64 -10.89
CA LEU A 80 28.58 -8.32 -11.84
C LEU A 80 29.22 -6.95 -11.57
N HIS A 81 28.72 -6.19 -10.59
CA HIS A 81 29.18 -4.83 -10.27
C HIS A 81 29.21 -3.91 -11.49
N ASN A 82 28.21 -4.06 -12.37
CA ASN A 82 28.04 -3.25 -13.56
C ASN A 82 26.84 -2.32 -13.35
N PRO A 83 27.07 -1.05 -12.94
CA PRO A 83 26.01 -0.12 -12.58
C PRO A 83 24.95 -0.02 -13.68
N GLN A 84 23.71 -0.29 -13.33
CA GLN A 84 22.59 -0.14 -14.27
C GLN A 84 21.91 1.23 -14.08
N PRO A 85 21.48 1.89 -15.16
CA PRO A 85 20.65 3.09 -15.01
C PRO A 85 19.39 2.75 -14.21
N PHE A 86 18.98 3.67 -13.33
CA PHE A 86 17.82 3.53 -12.44
C PHE A 86 17.97 2.48 -11.31
N PHE A 87 19.17 1.92 -11.09
CA PHE A 87 19.47 1.11 -9.91
C PHE A 87 20.20 1.96 -8.86
N PHE A 88 19.62 2.04 -7.66
CA PHE A 88 20.04 2.99 -6.64
C PHE A 88 20.72 2.35 -5.43
N TRP A 89 21.05 1.05 -5.46
CA TRP A 89 21.65 0.41 -4.29
C TRP A 89 23.04 0.95 -3.98
N ASN A 90 23.86 1.16 -5.01
CA ASN A 90 25.20 1.70 -4.82
C ASN A 90 25.16 3.13 -4.29
N SER A 91 24.25 3.99 -4.80
CA SER A 91 24.08 5.35 -4.28
C SER A 91 23.57 5.38 -2.84
N ILE A 92 22.74 4.41 -2.42
CA ILE A 92 22.34 4.25 -1.01
C ILE A 92 23.54 3.89 -0.13
N ILE A 93 24.42 2.98 -0.59
CA ILE A 93 25.60 2.55 0.15
C ILE A 93 26.60 3.69 0.28
N GLU A 94 26.90 4.39 -0.82
CA GLU A 94 27.77 5.56 -0.84
C GLU A 94 27.26 6.67 0.07
N GLN A 95 25.95 6.92 0.06
CA GLN A 95 25.32 7.85 1.00
C GLN A 95 25.45 7.33 2.46
N GLY A 96 25.45 6.02 2.69
CA GLY A 96 25.63 5.43 4.02
C GLY A 96 27.01 5.72 4.61
N ASP A 97 28.05 5.73 3.77
CA ASP A 97 29.43 6.02 4.19
C ASP A 97 29.65 7.49 4.54
N ALA A 98 28.87 8.39 3.94
CA ALA A 98 28.91 9.81 4.25
C ALA A 98 27.49 10.44 4.29
N PRO A 99 26.65 10.13 5.29
CA PRO A 99 25.21 10.45 5.30
C PRO A 99 24.88 11.94 5.23
N LEU A 100 25.81 12.78 5.63
CA LEU A 100 25.66 14.24 5.72
C LEU A 100 26.54 14.97 4.70
N LYS A 101 27.21 14.26 3.81
CA LYS A 101 28.00 14.88 2.74
C LYS A 101 27.06 15.29 1.61
N PHE A 102 27.23 16.51 1.13
CA PHE A 102 26.56 16.95 -0.09
C PHE A 102 27.15 16.20 -1.30
N HIS A 103 26.30 15.49 -2.02
CA HIS A 103 26.66 14.81 -3.26
C HIS A 103 26.11 15.63 -4.43
N GLN A 104 27.00 16.07 -5.33
CA GLN A 104 26.60 16.71 -6.59
C GLN A 104 26.11 15.64 -7.55
N PHE A 105 24.80 15.37 -7.53
CA PHE A 105 24.14 14.59 -8.57
C PHE A 105 23.70 15.52 -9.70
N GLU A 106 23.48 14.97 -10.91
CA GLU A 106 23.01 15.75 -12.04
C GLU A 106 21.66 16.42 -11.72
N SER A 107 21.49 17.68 -12.09
CA SER A 107 20.28 18.43 -11.75
C SER A 107 19.03 17.83 -12.38
N GLY A 108 18.01 17.62 -11.53
CA GLY A 108 16.78 16.93 -11.93
C GLY A 108 16.87 15.39 -11.94
N SER A 109 18.01 14.82 -11.57
CA SER A 109 18.16 13.37 -11.35
C SER A 109 17.31 12.89 -10.16
N HIS A 110 16.94 11.60 -10.20
CA HIS A 110 16.18 11.00 -9.10
C HIS A 110 17.02 10.94 -7.80
N GLU A 111 18.33 10.86 -7.91
CA GLU A 111 19.31 10.78 -6.83
C GLU A 111 19.37 12.08 -6.01
N ALA A 112 19.34 13.25 -6.68
CA ALA A 112 19.30 14.56 -6.02
C ALA A 112 18.07 14.71 -5.10
N ASN A 113 16.95 14.09 -5.47
CA ASN A 113 15.72 14.10 -4.69
C ASN A 113 15.73 13.17 -3.47
N ARG A 114 16.74 12.31 -3.34
CA ARG A 114 16.86 11.32 -2.26
C ARG A 114 17.84 11.72 -1.17
N ILE A 115 18.42 12.93 -1.22
CA ILE A 115 19.43 13.38 -0.27
C ILE A 115 19.00 13.33 1.21
N PHE A 116 17.70 13.46 1.48
CA PHE A 116 17.13 13.36 2.84
C PHE A 116 16.65 11.96 3.22
N ARG A 117 16.79 10.95 2.36
CA ARG A 117 16.33 9.57 2.62
C ARG A 117 17.38 8.78 3.41
N LEU A 118 17.60 9.19 4.65
CA LEU A 118 18.70 8.72 5.49
C LEU A 118 18.48 7.34 6.12
N THR A 119 17.25 6.84 6.24
CA THR A 119 16.99 5.59 6.98
C THR A 119 17.72 4.38 6.37
N ILE A 120 17.58 4.16 5.06
CA ILE A 120 18.17 2.99 4.39
C ILE A 120 19.71 3.11 4.34
N PRO A 121 20.32 4.26 3.97
CA PRO A 121 21.75 4.46 4.09
C PRO A 121 22.32 4.17 5.48
N LEU A 122 21.65 4.63 6.55
CA LEU A 122 22.10 4.36 7.92
C LEU A 122 21.99 2.88 8.31
N ILE A 123 20.95 2.18 7.84
CA ILE A 123 20.83 0.72 7.99
C ILE A 123 21.98 0.02 7.25
N ALA A 124 22.26 0.43 6.02
CA ALA A 124 23.35 -0.15 5.21
C ALA A 124 24.69 0.01 5.93
N HIS A 125 24.99 1.22 6.40
CA HIS A 125 26.23 1.54 7.10
C HIS A 125 26.38 0.78 8.41
N TYR A 126 25.37 0.83 9.29
CA TYR A 126 25.47 0.22 10.63
C TYR A 126 25.57 -1.30 10.59
N PHE A 127 24.87 -1.96 9.66
CA PHE A 127 24.89 -3.42 9.53
C PHE A 127 25.91 -3.91 8.48
N HIS A 128 26.71 -3.01 7.89
CA HIS A 128 27.65 -3.32 6.81
C HIS A 128 27.00 -4.11 5.66
N LEU A 129 25.78 -3.73 5.28
CA LEU A 129 25.03 -4.40 4.21
C LEU A 129 25.42 -3.85 2.85
N ASN A 130 25.77 -4.75 1.94
CA ASN A 130 25.88 -4.45 0.51
C ASN A 130 24.50 -4.46 -0.17
N SER A 131 24.47 -4.24 -1.49
CA SER A 131 23.25 -4.17 -2.30
C SER A 131 22.39 -5.44 -2.17
N LEU A 132 23.04 -6.60 -2.17
CA LEU A 132 22.36 -7.88 -1.95
C LEU A 132 21.79 -7.98 -0.53
N GLY A 133 22.55 -7.58 0.49
CA GLY A 133 22.11 -7.56 1.88
C GLY A 133 20.89 -6.67 2.11
N LEU A 134 20.86 -5.49 1.49
CA LEU A 134 19.70 -4.59 1.53
C LEU A 134 18.50 -5.18 0.78
N TYR A 135 18.69 -5.81 -0.36
CA TYR A 135 17.59 -6.48 -1.05
C TYR A 135 17.04 -7.66 -0.23
N LEU A 136 17.90 -8.50 0.36
CA LEU A 136 17.48 -9.61 1.21
C LEU A 136 16.74 -9.10 2.46
N LEU A 137 17.22 -8.02 3.07
CA LEU A 137 16.51 -7.37 4.17
C LEU A 137 15.13 -6.88 3.73
N GLN A 138 15.01 -6.25 2.55
CA GLN A 138 13.73 -5.85 1.99
C GLN A 138 12.75 -7.03 1.88
N VAL A 139 13.21 -8.18 1.39
CA VAL A 139 12.38 -9.40 1.29
C VAL A 139 11.92 -9.88 2.67
N VAL A 140 12.81 -9.91 3.66
CA VAL A 140 12.47 -10.28 5.05
C VAL A 140 11.43 -9.31 5.64
N LEU A 141 11.61 -8.01 5.43
CA LEU A 141 10.64 -6.99 5.83
C LEU A 141 9.29 -7.18 5.12
N GLY A 142 9.29 -7.63 3.87
CA GLY A 142 8.07 -7.97 3.12
C GLY A 142 7.27 -9.10 3.75
N VAL A 143 7.94 -10.19 4.16
CA VAL A 143 7.29 -11.28 4.91
C VAL A 143 6.74 -10.77 6.23
N GLY A 144 7.51 -9.96 6.96
CA GLY A 144 7.06 -9.32 8.20
C GLY A 144 5.85 -8.40 7.99
N PHE A 145 5.88 -7.56 6.96
CA PHE A 145 4.79 -6.67 6.56
C PHE A 145 3.51 -7.45 6.29
N LEU A 146 3.58 -8.46 5.43
CA LEU A 146 2.43 -9.29 5.06
C LEU A 146 1.87 -10.05 6.27
N TYR A 147 2.74 -10.54 7.17
CA TYR A 147 2.29 -11.17 8.41
C TYR A 147 1.55 -10.20 9.33
N LEU A 148 2.05 -8.98 9.50
CA LEU A 148 1.35 -7.95 10.29
C LEU A 148 0.01 -7.58 9.64
N LEU A 149 -0.02 -7.48 8.31
CA LEU A 149 -1.23 -7.13 7.57
C LEU A 149 -2.32 -8.19 7.73
N VAL A 150 -2.02 -9.49 7.57
CA VAL A 150 -3.03 -10.54 7.76
C VAL A 150 -3.57 -10.55 9.19
N ASN A 151 -2.74 -10.20 10.19
CA ASN A 151 -3.19 -10.05 11.58
C ASN A 151 -4.15 -8.87 11.76
N ILE A 152 -3.87 -7.73 11.12
CA ILE A 152 -4.75 -6.56 11.13
C ILE A 152 -6.08 -6.90 10.46
N LEU A 153 -6.05 -7.47 9.24
CA LEU A 153 -7.24 -7.83 8.48
C LEU A 153 -8.10 -8.86 9.22
N ALA A 154 -7.49 -9.89 9.81
CA ALA A 154 -8.19 -10.88 10.61
C ALA A 154 -8.95 -10.26 11.79
N ARG A 155 -8.39 -9.20 12.40
CA ARG A 155 -9.05 -8.49 13.50
C ARG A 155 -10.15 -7.56 13.00
N ILE A 156 -9.96 -6.89 11.86
CA ILE A 156 -10.96 -5.99 11.28
C ILE A 156 -12.17 -6.81 10.84
N LEU A 157 -11.96 -7.86 10.04
CA LEU A 157 -13.04 -8.63 9.41
C LEU A 157 -13.68 -9.64 10.36
N VAL A 158 -12.90 -10.24 11.27
CA VAL A 158 -13.36 -11.32 12.18
C VAL A 158 -13.92 -12.54 11.41
N ASP A 159 -13.54 -12.68 10.13
CA ASP A 159 -13.91 -13.76 9.24
C ASP A 159 -12.66 -14.23 8.50
N LYS A 160 -12.32 -15.52 8.62
CA LYS A 160 -11.10 -16.10 8.05
C LYS A 160 -11.13 -16.12 6.52
N LEU A 161 -12.29 -16.38 5.93
CA LEU A 161 -12.47 -16.51 4.49
C LEU A 161 -12.40 -15.14 3.82
N LEU A 162 -13.10 -14.13 4.38
CA LEU A 162 -12.98 -12.75 3.90
C LEU A 162 -11.56 -12.21 4.08
N THR A 163 -10.90 -12.57 5.19
CA THR A 163 -9.50 -12.21 5.41
C THR A 163 -8.60 -12.82 4.34
N PHE A 164 -8.79 -14.09 4.00
CA PHE A 164 -8.04 -14.74 2.93
C PHE A 164 -8.21 -14.00 1.61
N TYR A 165 -9.45 -13.76 1.17
CA TYR A 165 -9.71 -13.11 -0.11
C TYR A 165 -9.10 -11.70 -0.17
N LEU A 166 -9.36 -10.87 0.84
CA LEU A 166 -8.84 -9.50 0.85
C LEU A 166 -7.31 -9.45 0.96
N PHE A 167 -6.71 -10.34 1.76
CA PHE A 167 -5.26 -10.46 1.84
C PHE A 167 -4.66 -10.94 0.52
N PHE A 168 -5.28 -11.93 -0.12
CA PHE A 168 -4.87 -12.40 -1.45
C PHE A 168 -4.95 -11.28 -2.48
N ALA A 169 -6.02 -10.49 -2.50
CA ALA A 169 -6.13 -9.30 -3.34
C ALA A 169 -4.98 -8.32 -3.09
N PHE A 170 -4.63 -8.12 -1.82
CA PHE A 170 -3.58 -7.19 -1.43
C PHE A 170 -2.18 -7.63 -1.87
N VAL A 171 -1.85 -8.92 -1.80
CA VAL A 171 -0.55 -9.43 -2.29
C VAL A 171 -0.38 -9.16 -3.80
N ASN A 172 -1.48 -9.03 -4.55
CA ASN A 172 -1.46 -8.74 -5.97
C ASN A 172 -1.42 -7.23 -6.33
N VAL A 173 -1.43 -6.30 -5.36
CA VAL A 173 -1.18 -4.87 -5.65
C VAL A 173 0.28 -4.50 -5.40
N TYR A 174 0.73 -3.35 -5.93
CA TYR A 174 2.11 -2.88 -5.75
C TYR A 174 2.60 -2.94 -4.30
N VAL A 175 1.85 -2.40 -3.34
CA VAL A 175 2.26 -2.35 -1.93
C VAL A 175 2.52 -3.76 -1.37
N GLY A 176 1.72 -4.76 -1.76
CA GLY A 176 1.85 -6.12 -1.25
C GLY A 176 2.97 -6.92 -1.90
N SER A 177 3.45 -6.49 -3.07
CA SER A 177 4.37 -7.26 -3.89
C SER A 177 5.74 -6.57 -4.10
N CYS A 178 5.84 -5.25 -3.93
CA CYS A 178 7.05 -4.48 -4.23
C CYS A 178 8.29 -4.96 -3.48
N PHE A 179 8.13 -5.50 -2.27
CA PHE A 179 9.22 -6.06 -1.48
C PHE A 179 10.02 -7.15 -2.21
N PHE A 180 9.37 -7.88 -3.12
CA PHE A 180 9.91 -9.09 -3.72
C PHE A 180 10.44 -8.87 -5.13
N PHE A 181 9.80 -8.01 -5.93
CA PHE A 181 10.22 -7.80 -7.33
C PHE A 181 10.86 -6.43 -7.57
N ASN A 182 10.72 -5.45 -6.67
CA ASN A 182 11.35 -4.15 -6.84
C ASN A 182 12.84 -4.26 -6.52
N CYS A 183 13.61 -4.47 -7.57
CA CYS A 183 15.05 -4.65 -7.50
C CYS A 183 15.82 -3.34 -7.68
N PHE A 184 15.14 -2.21 -7.90
CA PHE A 184 15.77 -0.93 -8.25
C PHE A 184 16.35 -0.16 -7.06
N GLY A 185 16.04 -0.53 -5.81
CA GLY A 185 16.51 0.21 -4.64
C GLY A 185 15.72 1.51 -4.39
N HIS A 186 14.46 1.55 -4.80
CA HIS A 186 13.57 2.68 -4.54
C HIS A 186 13.26 2.91 -3.05
N GLY A 187 13.34 1.86 -2.23
CA GLY A 187 13.14 1.93 -0.78
C GLY A 187 11.69 1.90 -0.30
N ASP A 188 10.70 1.82 -1.20
CA ASP A 188 9.28 1.90 -0.82
C ASP A 188 8.87 0.82 0.19
N GLY A 189 9.37 -0.41 0.04
CA GLY A 189 9.07 -1.52 0.95
C GLY A 189 9.48 -1.21 2.39
N TYR A 190 10.65 -0.61 2.60
CA TYR A 190 11.10 -0.17 3.92
C TYR A 190 10.11 0.82 4.53
N THR A 191 9.71 1.83 3.75
CA THR A 191 8.74 2.83 4.21
C THR A 191 7.41 2.19 4.57
N PHE A 192 6.86 1.32 3.72
CA PHE A 192 5.59 0.63 3.98
C PHE A 192 5.65 -0.24 5.24
N PHE A 193 6.76 -0.95 5.45
CA PHE A 193 6.99 -1.74 6.67
C PHE A 193 7.00 -0.87 7.93
N PHE A 194 7.77 0.22 7.94
CA PHE A 194 7.84 1.09 9.11
C PHE A 194 6.52 1.82 9.37
N MET A 195 5.81 2.24 8.32
CA MET A 195 4.45 2.78 8.45
C MET A 195 3.49 1.76 9.08
N LEU A 196 3.51 0.50 8.62
CA LEU A 196 2.66 -0.55 9.19
C LEU A 196 3.03 -0.83 10.66
N CYS A 197 4.31 -0.83 11.01
CA CYS A 197 4.76 -0.98 12.39
C CYS A 197 4.25 0.17 13.28
N ALA A 198 4.28 1.41 12.79
CA ALA A 198 3.72 2.57 13.51
C ALA A 198 2.20 2.44 13.76
N LEU A 199 1.46 1.76 12.87
CA LEU A 199 0.03 1.47 13.06
C LEU A 199 -0.23 0.44 14.18
N VAL A 200 0.64 -0.58 14.29
CA VAL A 200 0.46 -1.69 15.24
C VAL A 200 0.95 -1.33 16.66
N VAL A 201 1.96 -0.48 16.78
CA VAL A 201 2.58 -0.14 18.06
C VAL A 201 1.75 0.88 18.83
N ARG A 202 1.58 0.67 20.14
CA ARG A 202 0.89 1.61 21.06
C ARG A 202 1.81 2.40 21.97
N ARG A 203 3.08 1.98 22.13
CA ARG A 203 4.04 2.67 22.99
C ARG A 203 4.53 3.94 22.29
N PRO A 204 4.37 5.14 22.86
CA PRO A 204 4.68 6.40 22.17
C PRO A 204 6.09 6.47 21.61
N LEU A 205 7.10 6.05 22.37
CA LEU A 205 8.51 6.08 21.92
C LEU A 205 8.76 5.16 20.72
N VAL A 206 8.20 3.96 20.74
CA VAL A 206 8.37 2.98 19.66
C VAL A 206 7.56 3.42 18.42
N MET A 207 6.39 4.04 18.61
CA MET A 207 5.63 4.66 17.52
C MET A 207 6.42 5.82 16.90
N THR A 208 7.00 6.70 17.71
CA THR A 208 7.90 7.78 17.25
C THR A 208 9.07 7.22 16.44
N LEU A 209 9.74 6.17 16.94
CA LEU A 209 10.82 5.51 16.21
C LEU A 209 10.37 5.06 14.81
N PHE A 210 9.26 4.33 14.70
CA PHE A 210 8.78 3.84 13.41
C PHE A 210 8.25 4.96 12.50
N CYS A 211 7.64 6.02 13.05
CA CYS A 211 7.29 7.21 12.28
C CYS A 211 8.53 7.85 11.67
N GLN A 212 9.57 8.10 12.47
CA GLN A 212 10.81 8.70 11.99
C GLN A 212 11.48 7.79 10.95
N LEU A 213 11.60 6.48 11.20
CA LEU A 213 12.15 5.55 10.22
C LEU A 213 11.42 5.61 8.87
N ALA A 214 10.08 5.72 8.88
CA ALA A 214 9.30 5.90 7.65
C ALA A 214 9.55 7.27 6.99
N PHE A 215 9.50 8.36 7.77
CA PHE A 215 9.64 9.73 7.28
C PHE A 215 11.00 9.98 6.62
N TRP A 216 12.06 9.41 7.19
CA TRP A 216 13.42 9.46 6.66
C TRP A 216 13.71 8.35 5.63
N CYS A 217 12.77 7.44 5.34
CA CYS A 217 12.85 6.59 4.14
C CYS A 217 12.25 7.29 2.93
N ASP A 218 11.07 7.88 3.10
CA ASP A 218 10.34 8.56 2.03
C ASP A 218 9.38 9.62 2.61
N GLU A 219 9.56 10.86 2.17
CA GLU A 219 8.82 12.02 2.62
C GLU A 219 7.30 11.92 2.39
N ARG A 220 6.84 11.09 1.44
CA ARG A 220 5.41 10.83 1.20
C ARG A 220 4.73 10.18 2.41
N SER A 221 5.49 9.49 3.27
CA SER A 221 4.96 8.93 4.52
C SER A 221 4.59 9.99 5.56
N VAL A 222 5.23 11.17 5.54
CA VAL A 222 4.89 12.31 6.42
C VAL A 222 3.47 12.77 6.17
N VAL A 223 3.05 12.77 4.89
CA VAL A 223 1.70 13.17 4.49
C VAL A 223 0.65 12.19 5.02
N MET A 224 1.02 10.91 5.18
CA MET A 224 0.17 9.88 5.77
C MET A 224 0.12 9.90 7.32
N ALA A 225 0.78 10.87 7.97
CA ALA A 225 0.74 11.04 9.42
C ALA A 225 -0.71 11.20 9.95
N VAL A 226 -1.57 11.92 9.23
CA VAL A 226 -2.97 12.09 9.63
C VAL A 226 -3.74 10.77 9.51
N ALA A 227 -3.50 9.97 8.45
CA ALA A 227 -4.07 8.63 8.35
C ALA A 227 -3.62 7.72 9.50
N LEU A 228 -2.37 7.83 9.93
CA LEU A 228 -1.87 7.10 11.11
C LEU A 228 -2.69 7.45 12.38
N TRP A 229 -2.95 8.74 12.63
CA TRP A 229 -3.81 9.16 13.73
C TRP A 229 -5.24 8.60 13.60
N LEU A 230 -5.85 8.74 12.42
CA LEU A 230 -7.21 8.24 12.16
C LEU A 230 -7.29 6.73 12.34
N PHE A 231 -6.31 5.97 11.86
CA PHE A 231 -6.24 4.53 12.05
C PHE A 231 -6.23 4.16 13.53
N HIS A 232 -5.38 4.79 14.34
CA HIS A 232 -5.37 4.53 15.78
C HIS A 232 -6.70 4.86 16.45
N HIS A 233 -7.35 5.96 16.04
CA HIS A 233 -8.66 6.34 16.56
C HIS A 233 -9.72 5.26 16.29
N PHE A 234 -9.82 4.79 15.05
CA PHE A 234 -10.84 3.80 14.64
C PHE A 234 -10.48 2.37 15.05
N TYR A 235 -9.27 1.90 14.76
CA TYR A 235 -8.85 0.51 14.98
C TYR A 235 -8.77 0.14 16.47
N TYR A 236 -8.36 1.09 17.33
CA TYR A 236 -8.31 0.86 18.78
C TYR A 236 -9.49 1.44 19.54
N GLN A 237 -10.48 2.01 18.85
CA GLN A 237 -11.68 2.60 19.45
C GLN A 237 -11.34 3.56 20.60
N LEU A 238 -10.35 4.43 20.36
CA LEU A 238 -9.82 5.30 21.40
C LEU A 238 -10.87 6.33 21.85
N SER A 239 -10.96 6.55 23.16
CA SER A 239 -11.71 7.69 23.71
C SER A 239 -11.17 9.01 23.16
N ARG A 240 -11.97 10.10 23.23
CA ARG A 240 -11.54 11.43 22.78
C ARG A 240 -10.18 11.84 23.35
N LYS A 241 -9.96 11.62 24.65
CA LYS A 241 -8.67 11.91 25.31
C LYS A 241 -7.53 11.04 24.75
N GLY A 242 -7.77 9.75 24.52
CA GLY A 242 -6.78 8.85 23.92
C GLY A 242 -6.44 9.26 22.48
N SER A 243 -7.45 9.57 21.68
CA SER A 243 -7.28 10.04 20.29
C SER A 243 -6.49 11.34 20.21
N MET A 244 -6.76 12.31 21.10
CA MET A 244 -6.00 13.56 21.16
C MET A 244 -4.53 13.35 21.55
N LYS A 245 -4.23 12.39 22.45
CA LYS A 245 -2.83 12.05 22.78
C LYS A 245 -2.07 11.54 21.56
N VAL A 246 -2.71 10.67 20.76
CA VAL A 246 -2.12 10.17 19.51
C VAL A 246 -1.98 11.29 18.48
N LEU A 247 -2.97 12.17 18.34
CA LEU A 247 -2.87 13.33 17.45
C LEU A 247 -1.66 14.20 17.78
N TRP A 248 -1.48 14.58 19.05
CA TRP A 248 -0.33 15.37 19.48
C TRP A 248 1.00 14.65 19.28
N LEU A 249 1.04 13.34 19.49
CA LEU A 249 2.23 12.52 19.20
C LEU A 249 2.58 12.54 17.70
N VAL A 250 1.58 12.41 16.84
CA VAL A 250 1.74 12.49 15.39
C VAL A 250 2.22 13.88 14.96
N ILE A 251 1.59 14.94 15.46
CA ILE A 251 2.02 16.33 15.21
C ILE A 251 3.48 16.54 15.65
N GLY A 252 3.84 16.06 16.85
CA GLY A 252 5.20 16.13 17.35
C GLY A 252 6.22 15.41 16.46
N ASN A 253 5.84 14.26 15.90
CA ASN A 253 6.70 13.53 14.94
C ASN A 253 6.89 14.29 13.62
N VAL A 254 5.83 14.90 13.09
CA VAL A 254 5.93 15.73 11.87
C VAL A 254 6.80 16.95 12.13
N LEU A 255 6.60 17.66 13.24
CA LEU A 255 7.42 18.81 13.61
C LEU A 255 8.88 18.42 13.83
N LEU A 256 9.14 17.30 14.51
CA LEU A 256 10.49 16.80 14.70
C LEU A 256 11.20 16.55 13.36
N TYR A 257 10.52 15.87 12.43
CA TYR A 257 11.06 15.65 11.08
C TYR A 257 11.36 16.97 10.36
N LEU A 258 10.41 17.91 10.36
CA LEU A 258 10.59 19.21 9.68
C LEU A 258 11.73 20.03 10.29
N VAL A 259 11.80 20.13 11.62
CA VAL A 259 12.85 20.87 12.32
C VAL A 259 14.23 20.28 12.03
N VAL A 260 14.37 18.95 12.15
CA VAL A 260 15.64 18.27 11.87
C VAL A 260 15.99 18.39 10.39
N ARG A 261 15.03 18.27 9.48
CA ARG A 261 15.27 18.44 8.04
C ARG A 261 15.77 19.85 7.70
N VAL A 262 15.14 20.88 8.26
CA VAL A 262 15.58 22.27 8.09
C VAL A 262 16.97 22.49 8.70
N TYR A 263 17.23 21.93 9.88
CA TYR A 263 18.54 21.99 10.53
C TYR A 263 19.63 21.35 9.67
N LEU A 264 19.39 20.13 9.15
CA LEU A 264 20.31 19.42 8.28
C LEU A 264 20.55 20.18 6.97
N SER A 265 19.50 20.74 6.39
CA SER A 265 19.59 21.56 5.17
C SER A 265 20.48 22.78 5.36
N LYS A 266 20.32 23.51 6.47
CA LYS A 266 21.12 24.71 6.76
C LYS A 266 22.56 24.40 7.18
N THR A 267 22.78 23.32 7.92
CA THR A 267 24.09 23.01 8.51
C THR A 267 25.01 22.29 7.54
N TYR A 268 24.45 21.38 6.74
CA TYR A 268 25.21 20.53 5.82
C TYR A 268 24.97 20.88 4.36
N HIS A 269 24.26 21.97 4.09
CA HIS A 269 23.87 22.40 2.74
C HIS A 269 23.17 21.29 1.93
N LEU A 270 22.45 20.41 2.61
CA LEU A 270 21.62 19.41 1.94
C LEU A 270 20.43 20.15 1.34
N VAL A 271 20.42 20.31 0.03
CA VAL A 271 19.32 20.94 -0.69
C VAL A 271 18.74 19.91 -1.65
N SER A 272 17.41 19.75 -1.62
CA SER A 272 16.71 19.04 -2.69
C SER A 272 16.62 20.02 -3.87
N GLU A 273 17.38 19.79 -4.93
CA GLU A 273 17.47 20.71 -6.06
C GLU A 273 16.12 20.98 -6.75
N ASP A 274 15.14 20.09 -6.61
CA ASP A 274 13.77 20.33 -7.07
C ASP A 274 13.12 21.59 -6.46
N VAL A 275 13.62 22.10 -5.32
CA VAL A 275 13.15 23.34 -4.70
C VAL A 275 13.82 24.58 -5.30
N GLU A 276 15.08 24.49 -5.71
CA GLU A 276 15.82 25.62 -6.31
C GLU A 276 15.54 25.76 -7.82
N ASN A 277 15.34 24.64 -8.51
CA ASN A 277 14.96 24.58 -9.93
C ASN A 277 13.46 24.36 -10.14
N PHE A 278 12.62 24.69 -9.15
CA PHE A 278 11.16 24.61 -9.26
C PHE A 278 10.64 25.63 -10.26
N SER A 279 10.62 25.28 -11.55
CA SER A 279 9.98 26.09 -12.58
C SER A 279 8.49 25.75 -12.66
N PHE A 280 7.66 26.77 -12.82
CA PHE A 280 6.23 26.59 -13.08
C PHE A 280 5.99 25.71 -14.31
N ASP A 281 6.87 25.79 -15.32
CA ASP A 281 6.82 24.95 -16.52
C ASP A 281 7.04 23.46 -16.22
N ARG A 282 7.98 23.12 -15.34
CA ARG A 282 8.21 21.74 -14.92
C ARG A 282 7.01 21.20 -14.13
N TYR A 283 6.38 22.03 -13.31
CA TYR A 283 5.14 21.68 -12.63
C TYR A 283 3.98 21.42 -13.62
N LEU A 284 3.78 22.31 -14.59
CA LEU A 284 2.78 22.12 -15.65
C LEU A 284 3.06 20.88 -16.49
N TYR A 285 4.33 20.58 -16.76
CA TYR A 285 4.75 19.35 -17.42
C TYR A 285 4.30 18.11 -16.64
N PHE A 286 4.59 18.04 -15.34
CA PHE A 286 4.18 16.90 -14.51
C PHE A 286 2.66 16.80 -14.39
N ILE A 287 1.92 17.92 -14.29
CA ILE A 287 0.46 17.88 -14.33
C ILE A 287 -0.02 17.30 -15.65
N LYS A 288 0.48 17.80 -16.79
CA LYS A 288 0.05 17.34 -18.13
C LYS A 288 0.37 15.86 -18.32
N PHE A 289 1.61 15.47 -18.02
CA PHE A 289 2.08 14.10 -18.13
C PHE A 289 1.29 13.15 -17.23
N THR A 290 1.12 13.52 -15.96
CA THR A 290 0.35 12.71 -15.00
C THR A 290 -1.11 12.64 -15.41
N SER A 291 -1.73 13.74 -15.84
CA SER A 291 -3.14 13.77 -16.27
C SER A 291 -3.41 12.84 -17.46
N LEU A 292 -2.50 12.81 -18.44
CA LEU A 292 -2.62 11.91 -19.61
C LEU A 292 -2.64 10.43 -19.21
N TRP A 293 -1.86 10.06 -18.19
CA TRP A 293 -1.70 8.68 -17.77
C TRP A 293 -2.42 8.35 -16.46
N TYR A 294 -3.17 9.30 -15.88
CA TYR A 294 -3.71 9.17 -14.53
C TYR A 294 -4.66 7.99 -14.42
N GLY A 295 -5.58 7.82 -15.38
CA GLY A 295 -6.53 6.72 -15.38
C GLY A 295 -5.84 5.35 -15.33
N LYS A 296 -4.83 5.13 -16.20
CA LYS A 296 -4.05 3.89 -16.23
C LYS A 296 -3.26 3.70 -14.94
N ARG A 297 -2.49 4.71 -14.51
CA ARG A 297 -1.59 4.59 -13.35
C ARG A 297 -2.31 4.50 -12.00
N SER A 298 -3.40 5.24 -11.83
CA SER A 298 -4.23 5.15 -10.61
C SER A 298 -4.94 3.80 -10.51
N SER A 299 -5.42 3.26 -11.64
CA SER A 299 -6.00 1.91 -11.70
C SER A 299 -4.98 0.84 -11.33
N VAL A 300 -3.72 0.97 -11.74
CA VAL A 300 -2.64 0.03 -11.36
C VAL A 300 -2.23 0.18 -9.90
N SER A 301 -2.26 1.39 -9.34
CA SER A 301 -1.84 1.58 -7.94
C SER A 301 -2.80 1.02 -6.91
N LEU A 302 -4.10 1.14 -7.17
CA LEU A 302 -5.17 0.80 -6.24
C LEU A 302 -5.94 -0.45 -6.65
N GLU A 303 -6.04 -0.70 -7.95
CA GLU A 303 -6.81 -1.79 -8.55
C GLU A 303 -8.22 -1.86 -7.93
N GLY A 304 -8.65 -3.04 -7.48
CA GLY A 304 -9.92 -3.25 -6.80
C GLY A 304 -10.06 -2.45 -5.51
N PHE A 305 -8.97 -2.07 -4.82
CA PHE A 305 -9.07 -1.27 -3.59
C PHE A 305 -9.60 0.15 -3.83
N ALA A 306 -9.61 0.65 -5.07
CA ALA A 306 -10.33 1.88 -5.41
C ALA A 306 -11.83 1.79 -5.07
N LEU A 307 -12.43 0.59 -5.17
CA LEU A 307 -13.83 0.36 -4.78
C LEU A 307 -14.03 0.61 -3.28
N VAL A 308 -13.08 0.24 -2.43
CA VAL A 308 -13.14 0.48 -0.98
C VAL A 308 -13.20 1.98 -0.70
N ILE A 309 -12.40 2.78 -1.41
CA ILE A 309 -12.38 4.24 -1.29
C ILE A 309 -13.73 4.84 -1.71
N MET A 310 -14.27 4.42 -2.85
CA MET A 310 -15.56 4.92 -3.33
C MET A 310 -16.71 4.56 -2.39
N VAL A 311 -16.76 3.30 -1.95
CA VAL A 311 -17.83 2.82 -1.05
C VAL A 311 -17.82 3.55 0.28
N VAL A 312 -16.64 3.78 0.90
CA VAL A 312 -16.61 4.51 2.17
C VAL A 312 -17.08 5.97 2.02
N PHE A 313 -16.73 6.63 0.91
CA PHE A 313 -17.19 8.00 0.67
C PHE A 313 -18.70 8.08 0.44
N ILE A 314 -19.27 7.14 -0.32
CA ILE A 314 -20.73 7.04 -0.52
C ILE A 314 -21.43 6.83 0.82
N ILE A 315 -20.94 5.90 1.65
CA ILE A 315 -21.52 5.62 2.97
C ILE A 315 -21.46 6.86 3.86
N LEU A 316 -20.30 7.51 3.99
CA LEU A 316 -20.14 8.68 4.86
C LEU A 316 -20.96 9.88 4.38
N TYR A 317 -21.08 10.07 3.07
CA TYR A 317 -21.94 11.10 2.49
C TYR A 317 -23.41 10.85 2.80
N ARG A 318 -23.90 9.63 2.53
CA ARG A 318 -25.29 9.22 2.80
C ARG A 318 -25.65 9.32 4.28
N ASP A 319 -24.73 8.89 5.15
CA ASP A 319 -24.90 8.93 6.60
C ASP A 319 -24.67 10.34 7.19
N ARG A 320 -24.46 11.36 6.32
CA ARG A 320 -24.22 12.77 6.68
C ARG A 320 -23.04 13.00 7.63
N GLN A 321 -22.06 12.10 7.62
CA GLN A 321 -20.84 12.20 8.44
C GLN A 321 -19.78 13.06 7.75
N TYR A 322 -20.15 14.29 7.36
CA TYR A 322 -19.32 15.16 6.53
C TYR A 322 -17.96 15.48 7.14
N LEU A 323 -17.88 15.60 8.47
CA LEU A 323 -16.59 15.83 9.14
C LEU A 323 -15.64 14.64 8.95
N ARG A 324 -16.14 13.40 9.06
CA ARG A 324 -15.32 12.20 8.85
C ARG A 324 -14.94 12.05 7.38
N LEU A 325 -15.87 12.35 6.47
CA LEU A 325 -15.60 12.39 5.04
C LEU A 325 -14.49 13.39 4.72
N LEU A 326 -14.59 14.62 5.25
CA LEU A 326 -13.61 15.68 5.05
C LEU A 326 -12.24 15.29 5.62
N LEU A 327 -12.20 14.74 6.85
CA LEU A 327 -10.95 14.30 7.47
C LEU A 327 -10.27 13.16 6.70
N LEU A 328 -11.04 12.21 6.17
CA LEU A 328 -10.48 11.14 5.34
C LEU A 328 -10.00 11.68 3.99
N ALA A 329 -10.82 12.47 3.30
CA ALA A 329 -10.49 13.02 2.00
C ALA A 329 -9.31 13.99 2.08
N LEU A 330 -9.43 15.08 2.84
CA LEU A 330 -8.39 16.12 2.94
C LEU A 330 -7.23 15.74 3.83
N GLY A 331 -7.46 14.92 4.85
CA GLY A 331 -6.40 14.52 5.77
C GLY A 331 -5.48 13.44 5.21
N SER A 332 -5.90 12.67 4.20
CA SER A 332 -5.10 11.53 3.76
C SER A 332 -5.14 11.23 2.27
N TRP A 333 -6.31 11.08 1.66
CA TRP A 333 -6.38 10.65 0.26
C TRP A 333 -5.97 11.75 -0.73
N LEU A 334 -6.59 12.94 -0.66
CA LEU A 334 -6.35 14.04 -1.57
C LEU A 334 -4.91 14.59 -1.52
N PRO A 335 -4.26 14.73 -0.35
CA PRO A 335 -2.85 15.13 -0.30
C PRO A 335 -1.93 14.16 -1.07
N ILE A 336 -2.14 12.85 -0.95
CA ILE A 336 -1.34 11.86 -1.69
C ILE A 336 -1.64 11.93 -3.19
N VAL A 337 -2.90 12.10 -3.58
CA VAL A 337 -3.25 12.34 -4.99
C VAL A 337 -2.53 13.58 -5.49
N ALA A 338 -2.57 14.71 -4.78
CA ALA A 338 -1.89 15.94 -5.18
C ALA A 338 -0.37 15.74 -5.34
N ILE A 339 0.27 15.04 -4.41
CA ILE A 339 1.70 14.71 -4.51
C ILE A 339 1.99 13.81 -5.70
N SER A 340 1.07 12.91 -6.06
CA SER A 340 1.23 12.07 -7.24
C SER A 340 1.32 12.87 -8.54
N PHE A 341 0.65 14.03 -8.61
CA PHE A 341 0.76 14.99 -9.72
C PHE A 341 2.03 15.84 -9.64
N LEU A 342 2.55 16.11 -8.43
CA LEU A 342 3.79 16.87 -8.23
C LEU A 342 5.05 16.09 -8.62
N VAL A 343 5.07 14.78 -8.33
CA VAL A 343 6.26 13.94 -8.48
C VAL A 343 6.30 13.20 -9.83
N GLY A 344 5.16 13.06 -10.52
CA GLY A 344 5.08 12.31 -11.78
C GLY A 344 5.21 10.79 -11.63
N ASP A 345 5.34 10.29 -10.40
CA ASP A 345 5.37 8.88 -10.03
C ASP A 345 4.07 8.49 -9.32
N THR A 346 3.04 8.24 -10.12
CA THR A 346 1.67 8.05 -9.64
C THR A 346 1.49 6.72 -8.93
N VAL A 347 2.07 5.63 -9.46
CA VAL A 347 1.85 4.27 -8.91
C VAL A 347 2.46 4.14 -7.52
N ARG A 348 3.72 4.56 -7.34
CA ARG A 348 4.38 4.46 -6.04
C ARG A 348 3.78 5.43 -5.04
N THR A 349 3.39 6.62 -5.48
CA THR A 349 2.80 7.64 -4.58
C THR A 349 1.41 7.25 -4.11
N LEU A 350 0.50 6.84 -5.00
CA LEU A 350 -0.85 6.42 -4.62
C LEU A 350 -0.84 5.16 -3.76
N SER A 351 0.19 4.32 -3.86
CA SER A 351 0.38 3.15 -3.02
C SER A 351 0.52 3.49 -1.52
N PHE A 352 0.93 4.70 -1.15
CA PHE A 352 0.93 5.17 0.25
C PHE A 352 -0.47 5.27 0.85
N THR A 353 -1.52 5.33 0.02
CA THR A 353 -2.91 5.31 0.49
C THR A 353 -3.31 3.97 1.10
N PHE A 354 -2.41 2.99 1.24
CA PHE A 354 -2.78 1.71 1.82
C PHE A 354 -3.35 1.80 3.24
N VAL A 355 -2.84 2.77 4.03
CA VAL A 355 -3.37 3.07 5.36
C VAL A 355 -4.80 3.60 5.28
N PHE A 356 -5.12 4.38 4.25
CA PHE A 356 -6.45 4.92 4.02
C PHE A 356 -7.47 3.80 3.82
N TRP A 357 -7.20 2.83 2.93
CA TRP A 357 -8.20 1.79 2.66
C TRP A 357 -8.39 0.85 3.86
N LEU A 358 -7.38 0.68 4.73
CA LEU A 358 -7.55 -0.02 6.02
C LEU A 358 -8.56 0.69 6.92
N ILE A 359 -8.50 2.02 7.01
CA ILE A 359 -9.48 2.81 7.77
C ILE A 359 -10.85 2.72 7.12
N ALA A 360 -10.90 2.83 5.79
CA ALA A 360 -12.13 2.71 5.03
C ALA A 360 -12.81 1.35 5.26
N LEU A 361 -12.04 0.27 5.29
CA LEU A 361 -12.54 -1.08 5.57
C LEU A 361 -13.18 -1.19 6.96
N ILE A 362 -12.57 -0.58 7.98
CA ILE A 362 -13.14 -0.56 9.35
C ILE A 362 -14.53 0.09 9.32
N ILE A 363 -14.64 1.25 8.67
CA ILE A 363 -15.91 1.99 8.57
C ILE A 363 -16.95 1.21 7.76
N ILE A 364 -16.56 0.64 6.62
CA ILE A 364 -17.46 -0.15 5.75
C ILE A 364 -18.01 -1.35 6.52
N LYS A 365 -17.15 -2.10 7.19
CA LYS A 365 -17.53 -3.32 7.93
C LYS A 365 -18.55 -3.06 9.04
N GLU A 366 -18.59 -1.85 9.61
CA GLU A 366 -19.58 -1.45 10.61
C GLU A 366 -20.94 -1.03 10.01
N ARG A 367 -21.03 -0.81 8.69
CA ARG A 367 -22.17 -0.13 8.04
C ARG A 367 -22.90 -0.96 7.00
N ILE A 368 -22.23 -1.92 6.38
CA ILE A 368 -22.84 -2.77 5.35
C ILE A 368 -23.15 -4.16 5.88
N ASN A 369 -24.10 -4.84 5.24
CA ASN A 369 -24.44 -6.20 5.64
C ASN A 369 -23.30 -7.19 5.27
N PRO A 370 -23.19 -8.35 5.94
CA PRO A 370 -22.12 -9.31 5.67
C PRO A 370 -22.09 -9.82 4.23
N VAL A 371 -23.26 -9.94 3.58
CA VAL A 371 -23.38 -10.42 2.20
C VAL A 371 -22.78 -9.42 1.21
N GLN A 372 -23.06 -8.12 1.38
CA GLN A 372 -22.47 -7.03 0.59
C GLN A 372 -20.97 -6.92 0.85
N LEU A 373 -20.52 -7.11 2.09
CA LEU A 373 -19.09 -7.12 2.40
C LEU A 373 -18.38 -8.28 1.70
N LYS A 374 -18.98 -9.47 1.72
CA LYS A 374 -18.46 -10.64 1.00
C LYS A 374 -18.38 -10.36 -0.51
N ALA A 375 -19.45 -9.82 -1.09
CA ALA A 375 -19.47 -9.44 -2.51
C ALA A 375 -18.36 -8.44 -2.85
N LEU A 376 -18.23 -7.37 -2.06
CA LEU A 376 -17.19 -6.35 -2.25
C LEU A 376 -15.79 -6.96 -2.20
N VAL A 377 -15.48 -7.78 -1.19
CA VAL A 377 -14.17 -8.42 -1.03
C VAL A 377 -13.87 -9.39 -2.17
N LEU A 378 -14.85 -10.17 -2.64
CA LEU A 378 -14.67 -11.05 -3.78
C LEU A 378 -14.41 -10.28 -5.07
N ILE A 379 -15.15 -9.19 -5.32
CA ILE A 379 -14.93 -8.33 -6.50
C ILE A 379 -13.51 -7.75 -6.46
N ILE A 380 -13.07 -7.22 -5.32
CA ILE A 380 -11.70 -6.70 -5.15
C ILE A 380 -10.68 -7.79 -5.45
N SER A 381 -10.86 -8.99 -4.91
CA SER A 381 -9.95 -10.12 -5.11
C SER A 381 -9.88 -10.57 -6.57
N PHE A 382 -11.02 -10.59 -7.25
CA PHE A 382 -11.09 -10.95 -8.66
C PHE A 382 -10.44 -9.91 -9.56
N VAL A 383 -10.72 -8.62 -9.34
CA VAL A 383 -10.11 -7.52 -10.10
C VAL A 383 -8.58 -7.56 -9.99
N ASN A 384 -8.06 -7.73 -8.78
CA ASN A 384 -6.61 -7.75 -8.54
C ASN A 384 -5.93 -9.02 -9.09
N LEU A 385 -6.67 -10.13 -9.22
CA LEU A 385 -6.14 -11.33 -9.87
C LEU A 385 -6.04 -11.15 -11.39
N LEU A 386 -7.01 -10.46 -11.99
CA LEU A 386 -7.07 -10.24 -13.44
C LEU A 386 -6.07 -9.19 -13.94
N ILE A 387 -5.68 -8.27 -13.08
CA ILE A 387 -4.70 -7.22 -13.39
C ILE A 387 -3.42 -7.56 -12.63
N PRO A 388 -2.64 -8.59 -13.06
CA PRO A 388 -1.39 -8.88 -12.40
C PRO A 388 -0.49 -7.65 -12.49
N VAL A 389 0.02 -7.18 -11.34
CA VAL A 389 0.90 -6.00 -11.16
C VAL A 389 1.57 -5.60 -12.47
N SER A 390 0.96 -4.66 -13.18
CA SER A 390 1.49 -4.16 -14.45
C SER A 390 2.34 -2.95 -14.13
N PHE A 391 3.59 -3.19 -13.74
CA PHE A 391 4.53 -2.09 -13.56
C PHE A 391 4.92 -1.55 -14.95
N PRO A 392 4.82 -0.23 -15.20
CA PRO A 392 5.41 0.39 -16.38
C PRO A 392 6.93 0.40 -16.32
#